data_AF-A0A3A8W6D5-F1
#
_entry.id   AF-A0A3A8W6D5-F1
#
_cell.length_a   1.000
_cell.length_b   1.000
_cell.length_c   1.000
_cell.angle_alpha   90.00
_cell.angle_beta   90.00
_cell.angle_gamma   90.00
#
_symmetry.space_group_name_H-M   'P 1'
#
loop_
_entity.id
_entity.type
_entity.pdbx_description
1 polymer ?
#
loop_
_entity_poly.entity_id
_entity_poly.type
_entity_poly.pdbx_seq_one_letter_code
_entity_poly.pdbx_strand_id
1 'polypeptide(L)'
;MNIGIMRRLGNSILLSCVLLSGCTKESVEMDVLSSHSTTSANWYELNINVIADKDTVLDRDACSNEIIQHVLDNDFQSTRFSYDLSGYPNEVTVDVFTSEKDFKKGKTAYSFDYVTDFNTENVDMQNNIKDNPDEFEIRYK
;
A
#
# COMPACT_ATOMS: atom_id res chain seq x y z
N MET A 1 36.64 40.01 -63.97
CA MET A 1 35.97 38.83 -64.56
C MET A 1 35.53 37.93 -63.41
N ASN A 2 34.21 37.77 -63.22
CA ASN A 2 33.40 36.80 -62.43
C ASN A 2 33.93 36.25 -61.08
N ILE A 3 33.27 36.54 -59.96
CA ILE A 3 32.11 35.88 -59.29
C ILE A 3 32.54 34.82 -58.26
N GLY A 4 32.04 34.95 -57.02
CA GLY A 4 32.00 33.86 -56.04
C GLY A 4 31.73 34.29 -54.59
N ILE A 5 30.47 34.54 -54.25
CA ILE A 5 29.97 34.67 -52.86
C ILE A 5 29.86 33.27 -52.24
N MET A 6 30.35 33.04 -51.01
CA MET A 6 29.60 32.24 -50.00
C MET A 6 30.18 32.29 -48.58
N ARG A 7 29.27 32.55 -47.62
CA ARG A 7 29.41 32.58 -46.16
C ARG A 7 29.67 31.20 -45.55
N ARG A 8 30.35 31.13 -44.40
CA ARG A 8 29.95 30.21 -43.29
C ARG A 8 30.26 30.84 -41.92
N LEU A 9 29.19 31.16 -41.19
CA LEU A 9 29.19 31.28 -39.72
C LEU A 9 29.17 29.86 -39.11
N GLY A 10 29.76 29.69 -37.94
CA GLY A 10 29.57 28.52 -37.07
C GLY A 10 30.40 28.68 -35.80
N ASN A 11 29.89 29.41 -34.79
CA ASN A 11 29.09 28.93 -33.66
C ASN A 11 29.93 28.18 -32.61
N SER A 12 30.31 28.94 -31.57
CA SER A 12 30.85 28.44 -30.30
C SER A 12 29.73 27.70 -29.55
N ILE A 13 29.97 26.43 -29.18
CA ILE A 13 29.06 25.66 -28.33
C ILE A 13 29.81 25.37 -27.03
N LEU A 14 29.50 26.16 -26.00
CA LEU A 14 29.85 25.88 -24.61
C LEU A 14 29.07 24.64 -24.15
N LEU A 15 29.81 23.59 -23.79
CA LEU A 15 29.31 22.33 -23.28
C LEU A 15 28.79 22.54 -21.84
N SER A 16 27.52 22.91 -21.70
CA SER A 16 26.83 22.92 -20.40
C SER A 16 26.36 21.50 -20.08
N CYS A 17 27.22 20.71 -19.42
CA CYS A 17 26.78 19.50 -18.71
C CYS A 17 25.95 19.93 -17.50
N VAL A 18 24.69 20.30 -17.72
CA VAL A 18 23.68 20.31 -16.67
C VAL A 18 23.51 18.85 -16.30
N LEU A 19 24.14 18.44 -15.21
CA LEU A 19 23.86 17.18 -14.55
C LEU A 19 22.36 17.18 -14.25
N LEU A 20 21.60 16.47 -15.07
CA LEU A 20 20.26 16.01 -14.76
C LEU A 20 20.41 15.06 -13.57
N SER A 21 20.61 15.63 -12.38
CA SER A 21 20.30 14.96 -11.13
C SER A 21 18.79 14.88 -11.05
N GLY A 22 18.20 14.04 -11.91
CA GLY A 22 16.88 13.53 -11.64
C GLY A 22 17.01 12.79 -10.32
N CYS A 23 16.44 13.34 -9.24
CA CYS A 23 16.07 12.50 -8.12
C CYS A 23 15.19 11.41 -8.72
N THR A 24 15.73 10.21 -8.92
CA THR A 24 14.92 9.02 -9.06
C THR A 24 14.06 9.01 -7.81
N LYS A 25 12.75 9.28 -7.97
CA LYS A 25 11.80 9.00 -6.90
C LYS A 25 11.99 7.52 -6.63
N GLU A 26 12.54 7.19 -5.47
CA GLU A 26 12.53 5.84 -4.95
C GLU A 26 11.05 5.43 -4.95
N SER A 27 10.71 4.38 -5.70
CA SER A 27 9.37 3.79 -5.64
C SER A 27 9.17 3.37 -4.19
N VAL A 28 8.13 3.87 -3.55
CA VAL A 28 7.96 3.72 -2.11
C VAL A 28 7.59 2.30 -1.71
N GLU A 29 7.23 1.35 -2.56
CA GLU A 29 6.69 0.03 -2.19
C GLU A 29 5.52 0.07 -1.18
N MET A 30 4.61 -0.90 -1.29
CA MET A 30 3.48 -0.96 -0.37
C MET A 30 3.96 -1.36 1.03
N ASP A 31 3.59 -0.59 2.06
CA ASP A 31 4.02 -0.89 3.43
C ASP A 31 3.06 -0.38 4.50
N VAL A 32 3.19 -0.92 5.71
CA VAL A 32 2.40 -0.54 6.88
C VAL A 32 3.02 0.69 7.54
N LEU A 33 2.25 1.78 7.61
CA LEU A 33 2.62 3.02 8.29
C LEU A 33 2.44 2.91 9.81
N SER A 34 1.42 2.19 10.25
CA SER A 34 1.16 1.90 11.65
C SER A 34 0.16 0.76 11.79
N SER A 35 0.20 0.06 12.91
CA SER A 35 -0.76 -0.99 13.23
C SER A 35 -1.20 -0.93 14.70
N HIS A 36 -2.39 -1.45 14.95
CA HIS A 36 -2.91 -1.69 16.28
C HIS A 36 -3.75 -2.97 16.29
N SER A 37 -3.73 -3.69 17.40
CA SER A 37 -4.43 -4.95 17.56
C SER A 37 -5.29 -4.91 18.81
N THR A 38 -6.54 -5.34 18.67
CA THR A 38 -7.48 -5.48 19.80
C THR A 38 -7.91 -6.93 19.91
N THR A 39 -7.90 -7.46 21.13
CA THR A 39 -8.37 -8.82 21.40
C THR A 39 -9.46 -8.78 22.46
N SER A 40 -10.52 -9.54 22.23
CA SER A 40 -11.65 -9.68 23.16
C SER A 40 -12.16 -11.10 23.10
N ALA A 41 -12.09 -11.83 24.21
CA ALA A 41 -12.39 -13.27 24.27
C ALA A 41 -11.63 -14.05 23.17
N ASN A 42 -12.34 -14.60 22.18
CA ASN A 42 -11.78 -15.33 21.06
C ASN A 42 -11.85 -14.56 19.73
N TRP A 43 -11.96 -13.24 19.81
CA TRP A 43 -11.93 -12.34 18.66
C TRP A 43 -10.66 -11.49 18.67
N TYR A 44 -9.98 -11.44 17.53
CA TYR A 44 -8.77 -10.68 17.28
C TYR A 44 -8.96 -9.77 16.06
N GLU A 45 -8.97 -8.45 16.29
CA GLU A 45 -9.03 -7.41 15.28
C GLU A 45 -7.64 -6.82 15.02
N LEU A 46 -7.27 -6.72 13.74
CA LEU A 46 -6.07 -6.05 13.28
C LEU A 46 -6.45 -4.77 12.52
N ASN A 47 -6.01 -3.62 13.02
CA ASN A 47 -6.20 -2.32 12.37
C ASN A 47 -4.86 -1.86 11.80
N ILE A 48 -4.81 -1.55 10.49
CA ILE A 48 -3.58 -1.13 9.82
C ILE A 48 -3.80 0.11 8.95
N ASN A 49 -2.80 0.99 8.95
CA ASN A 49 -2.67 2.08 7.99
C ASN A 49 -1.62 1.68 6.96
N VAL A 50 -1.96 1.69 5.68
CA VAL A 50 -1.06 1.24 4.59
C VAL A 50 -0.78 2.38 3.62
N ILE A 51 0.46 2.52 3.18
CA ILE A 51 0.82 3.31 2.01
C ILE A 51 0.85 2.41 0.78
N ALA A 52 0.12 2.77 -0.28
CA ALA A 52 -0.04 1.90 -1.46
C ALA A 52 1.04 2.08 -2.56
N ASP A 53 2.00 2.99 -2.35
CA ASP A 53 3.01 3.40 -3.36
C ASP A 53 2.44 3.76 -4.75
N LYS A 54 1.30 4.46 -4.76
CA LYS A 54 0.65 4.91 -6.00
C LYS A 54 0.27 6.38 -5.85
N ASP A 55 0.58 7.20 -6.86
CA ASP A 55 0.13 8.61 -6.92
C ASP A 55 -1.41 8.70 -6.84
N THR A 56 -2.11 7.67 -7.32
CA THR A 56 -3.56 7.48 -7.19
C THR A 56 -3.88 5.99 -7.27
N VAL A 57 -4.78 5.50 -6.42
CA VAL A 57 -5.30 4.13 -6.50
C VAL A 57 -6.44 4.09 -7.51
N LEU A 58 -6.17 3.59 -8.72
CA LEU A 58 -7.15 3.51 -9.82
C LEU A 58 -8.07 2.29 -9.70
N ASP A 59 -7.51 1.15 -9.28
CA ASP A 59 -8.22 -0.09 -9.03
C ASP A 59 -8.13 -0.40 -7.55
N ARG A 60 -9.21 -0.10 -6.83
CA ARG A 60 -9.30 -0.28 -5.39
C ARG A 60 -9.37 -1.76 -5.02
N ASP A 61 -10.06 -2.57 -5.83
CA ASP A 61 -10.29 -3.98 -5.54
C ASP A 61 -8.98 -4.76 -5.69
N ALA A 62 -8.21 -4.50 -6.75
CA ALA A 62 -6.88 -5.09 -6.92
C ALA A 62 -5.93 -4.68 -5.77
N CYS A 63 -5.96 -3.40 -5.37
CA CYS A 63 -5.12 -2.88 -4.29
C CYS A 63 -5.49 -3.47 -2.92
N SER A 64 -6.78 -3.57 -2.60
CA SER A 64 -7.24 -4.20 -1.36
C SER A 64 -6.84 -5.68 -1.27
N ASN A 65 -6.98 -6.43 -2.36
CA ASN A 65 -6.56 -7.84 -2.40
C ASN A 65 -5.05 -7.99 -2.23
N GLU A 66 -4.25 -7.13 -2.86
CA GLU A 66 -2.79 -7.07 -2.68
C GLU A 66 -2.42 -6.84 -1.20
N ILE A 67 -3.09 -5.90 -0.52
CA ILE A 67 -2.88 -5.63 0.91
C ILE A 67 -3.22 -6.86 1.76
N ILE A 68 -4.36 -7.52 1.51
CA ILE A 68 -4.76 -8.71 2.27
C ILE A 68 -3.78 -9.86 2.03
N GLN A 69 -3.27 -10.02 0.81
CA GLN A 69 -2.25 -11.02 0.53
C GLN A 69 -0.97 -10.77 1.34
N HIS A 70 -0.52 -9.52 1.44
CA HIS A 70 0.62 -9.15 2.29
C HIS A 70 0.37 -9.41 3.79
N VAL A 71 -0.87 -9.25 4.26
CA VAL A 71 -1.24 -9.64 5.64
C VAL A 71 -1.15 -11.17 5.80
N LEU A 72 -1.66 -11.94 4.85
CA LEU A 72 -1.65 -13.42 4.90
C LEU A 72 -0.23 -13.99 4.87
N ASP A 73 0.61 -13.47 3.98
CA ASP A 73 1.99 -13.88 3.79
C ASP A 73 2.94 -13.27 4.85
N ASN A 74 2.47 -12.22 5.54
CA ASN A 74 3.18 -11.51 6.59
C ASN A 74 4.55 -10.98 6.12
N ASP A 75 4.54 -10.33 4.97
CA ASP A 75 5.72 -10.00 4.17
C ASP A 75 5.80 -8.52 3.75
N PHE A 76 5.04 -7.63 4.42
CA PHE A 76 5.31 -6.19 4.34
C PHE A 76 6.79 -5.90 4.67
N GLN A 77 7.38 -4.94 3.96
CA GLN A 77 8.81 -4.68 4.03
C GLN A 77 9.28 -4.30 5.45
N SER A 78 8.59 -3.36 6.10
CA SER A 78 9.02 -2.83 7.41
C SER A 78 8.30 -3.46 8.59
N THR A 79 7.19 -4.17 8.36
CA THR A 79 6.32 -4.68 9.42
C THR A 79 6.09 -6.17 9.31
N ARG A 80 6.30 -6.88 10.42
CA ARG A 80 5.93 -8.28 10.57
C ARG A 80 5.02 -8.44 11.77
N PHE A 81 3.81 -8.95 11.55
CA PHE A 81 2.84 -9.24 12.60
C PHE A 81 3.22 -10.53 13.33
N SER A 82 2.93 -10.58 14.63
CA SER A 82 3.10 -11.79 15.42
C SER A 82 1.79 -12.59 15.42
N TYR A 83 1.76 -13.68 14.66
CA TYR A 83 0.63 -14.62 14.64
C TYR A 83 0.82 -15.81 15.58
N ASP A 84 1.95 -15.88 16.29
CA ASP A 84 2.29 -17.01 17.16
C ASP A 84 1.43 -17.04 18.45
N LEU A 85 0.97 -15.88 18.92
CA LEU A 85 0.22 -15.76 20.18
C LEU A 85 -1.30 -15.87 19.98
N SER A 86 -1.84 -15.11 19.03
CA SER A 86 -3.29 -14.99 18.81
C SER A 86 -3.76 -15.65 17.51
N GLY A 87 -2.86 -16.28 16.75
CA GLY A 87 -3.15 -16.75 15.40
C GLY A 87 -3.29 -15.60 14.41
N TYR A 88 -3.92 -15.90 13.28
CA TYR A 88 -4.32 -14.90 12.31
C TYR A 88 -5.58 -14.15 12.80
N PRO A 89 -5.76 -12.88 12.41
CA PRO A 89 -6.91 -12.08 12.85
C PRO A 89 -8.24 -12.64 12.34
N ASN A 90 -9.31 -12.35 13.08
CA ASN A 90 -10.70 -12.59 12.70
C ASN A 90 -11.28 -11.44 11.88
N GLU A 91 -10.63 -10.27 11.91
CA GLU A 91 -11.00 -9.08 11.14
C GLU A 91 -9.76 -8.22 10.87
N VAL A 92 -9.67 -7.68 9.65
CA VAL A 92 -8.65 -6.69 9.30
C VAL A 92 -9.31 -5.40 8.82
N THR A 93 -9.13 -4.32 9.57
CA THR A 93 -9.52 -2.97 9.16
C THR A 93 -8.33 -2.25 8.54
N VAL A 94 -8.52 -1.67 7.36
CA VAL A 94 -7.46 -1.01 6.60
C VAL A 94 -7.87 0.40 6.20
N ASP A 95 -7.00 1.36 6.52
CA ASP A 95 -7.01 2.70 5.95
C ASP A 95 -5.85 2.83 4.96
N VAL A 96 -6.17 3.18 3.71
CA VAL A 96 -5.18 3.25 2.62
C VAL A 96 -4.83 4.69 2.29
N PHE A 97 -3.54 4.97 2.21
CA PHE A 97 -2.98 6.29 1.89
C PHE A 97 -2.13 6.23 0.63
N THR A 98 -2.12 7.32 -0.14
CA THR A 98 -1.26 7.50 -1.31
C THR A 98 0.07 8.17 -0.97
N SER A 99 0.18 8.76 0.23
CA SER A 99 1.41 9.39 0.70
C SER A 99 1.47 9.51 2.22
N GLU A 100 2.68 9.56 2.80
CA GLU A 100 2.85 9.88 4.22
C GLU A 100 2.27 11.25 4.61
N LYS A 101 2.26 12.19 3.68
CA LYS A 101 1.69 13.52 3.91
C LYS A 101 0.19 13.44 4.12
N ASP A 102 -0.49 12.59 3.35
CA ASP A 102 -1.92 12.35 3.49
C ASP A 102 -2.21 11.60 4.80
N PHE A 103 -1.37 10.62 5.17
CA PHE A 103 -1.42 9.97 6.48
C PHE A 103 -1.29 10.96 7.65
N LYS A 104 -0.28 11.83 7.63
CA LYS A 104 -0.08 12.89 8.65
C LYS A 104 -1.24 13.89 8.73
N LYS A 105 -2.05 14.00 7.68
CA LYS A 105 -3.24 14.86 7.61
C LYS A 105 -4.55 14.11 7.89
N GLY A 106 -4.50 12.79 8.09
CA GLY A 106 -5.69 11.94 8.23
C GLY A 106 -6.55 11.88 6.96
N LYS A 107 -5.96 12.07 5.77
CA LYS A 107 -6.68 12.04 4.50
C LYS A 107 -6.51 10.66 3.85
N THR A 108 -7.43 9.75 4.11
CA THR A 108 -7.44 8.44 3.46
C THR A 108 -7.76 8.58 1.97
N ALA A 109 -7.20 7.69 1.16
CA ALA A 109 -7.63 7.49 -0.23
C ALA A 109 -8.93 6.69 -0.26
N TYR A 110 -8.99 5.63 0.56
CA TYR A 110 -10.19 4.85 0.87
C TYR A 110 -9.90 3.99 2.10
N SER A 111 -10.96 3.38 2.63
CA SER A 111 -10.88 2.45 3.75
C SER A 111 -11.73 1.21 3.46
N PHE A 112 -11.33 0.07 4.00
CA PHE A 112 -12.09 -1.18 3.87
C PHE A 112 -11.85 -2.08 5.07
N ASP A 113 -12.78 -3.02 5.27
CA ASP A 113 -12.64 -4.11 6.21
C ASP A 113 -12.60 -5.44 5.45
N TYR A 114 -11.80 -6.39 5.94
CA TYR A 114 -11.81 -7.78 5.51
C TYR A 114 -12.37 -8.62 6.66
N VAL A 115 -13.62 -9.05 6.50
CA VAL A 115 -14.48 -9.50 7.60
C VAL A 115 -15.21 -10.77 7.25
N THR A 116 -15.55 -11.52 8.30
CA THR A 116 -16.45 -12.68 8.31
C THR A 116 -17.59 -12.39 9.27
N ASP A 117 -18.72 -13.08 9.10
CA ASP A 117 -19.76 -13.06 10.12
C ASP A 117 -19.32 -13.83 11.36
N PHE A 118 -19.81 -13.40 12.53
CA PHE A 118 -19.53 -14.08 13.80
C PHE A 118 -20.19 -15.46 13.83
N ASN A 119 -19.45 -16.50 14.19
CA ASN A 119 -19.98 -17.85 14.29
C ASN A 119 -20.87 -17.97 15.53
N THR A 120 -22.18 -17.95 15.30
CA THR A 120 -23.20 -18.09 16.36
C THR A 120 -23.54 -19.54 16.70
N GLU A 121 -23.21 -20.49 15.82
CA GLU A 121 -23.47 -21.91 16.04
C GLU A 121 -22.45 -22.53 17.01
N ASN A 122 -21.19 -22.11 16.89
CA ASN A 122 -20.12 -22.47 17.81
C ASN A 122 -19.32 -21.23 18.21
N VAL A 123 -19.75 -20.60 19.31
CA VAL A 123 -19.16 -19.35 19.78
C VAL A 123 -17.68 -19.47 20.14
N ASP A 124 -17.18 -20.67 20.46
CA ASP A 124 -15.77 -20.91 20.80
C ASP A 124 -14.86 -21.00 19.56
N MET A 125 -15.44 -21.21 18.36
CA MET A 125 -14.71 -21.43 17.11
C MET A 125 -15.05 -20.36 16.08
N GLN A 126 -14.25 -19.29 16.08
CA GLN A 126 -14.38 -18.19 15.13
C GLN A 126 -13.44 -18.39 13.93
N ASN A 127 -13.89 -17.94 12.75
CA ASN A 127 -13.10 -17.95 11.52
C ASN A 127 -11.94 -16.97 11.63
N ASN A 128 -10.77 -17.31 11.09
CA ASN A 128 -9.67 -16.36 10.88
C ASN A 128 -9.34 -16.27 9.39
N ILE A 129 -8.69 -15.17 9.01
CA ILE A 129 -8.45 -14.81 7.61
C ILE A 129 -7.66 -15.86 6.81
N LYS A 130 -6.93 -16.76 7.48
CA LYS A 130 -6.09 -17.77 6.84
C LYS A 130 -6.76 -19.13 6.73
N ASP A 131 -7.44 -19.58 7.77
CA ASP A 131 -7.96 -20.95 7.82
C ASP A 131 -9.29 -21.09 7.06
N ASN A 132 -10.06 -19.99 6.95
CA ASN A 132 -11.37 -19.97 6.31
C ASN A 132 -11.52 -18.78 5.34
N PRO A 133 -10.59 -18.56 4.38
CA PRO A 133 -10.57 -17.35 3.56
C PRO A 133 -11.84 -17.17 2.71
N ASP A 134 -12.53 -18.26 2.34
CA ASP A 134 -13.78 -18.22 1.56
C ASP A 134 -14.98 -17.65 2.33
N GLU A 135 -14.88 -17.57 3.67
CA GLU A 135 -15.91 -16.97 4.54
C GLU A 135 -15.74 -15.45 4.69
N PHE A 136 -14.66 -14.90 4.13
CA PHE A 136 -14.34 -13.49 4.25
C PHE A 136 -14.69 -12.71 2.99
N GLU A 137 -15.06 -11.45 3.19
CA GLU A 137 -15.29 -10.50 2.12
C GLU A 137 -14.69 -9.13 2.43
N ILE A 138 -14.36 -8.39 1.37
CA ILE A 138 -13.96 -6.99 1.47
C ILE A 138 -15.20 -6.11 1.53
N ARG A 139 -15.35 -5.31 2.59
CA ARG A 139 -16.40 -4.31 2.76
C ARG A 139 -15.80 -2.90 2.74
N TYR A 140 -16.17 -2.11 1.74
CA TYR A 140 -15.70 -0.72 1.62
C TYR A 140 -16.50 0.25 2.48
N LYS A 141 -15.82 1.24 3.07
CA LYS A 141 -16.43 2.33 3.87
C LYS A 141 -16.71 3.58 3.04
#